data_AF-A0A553PJP9-F1
#
_entry.id   AF-A0A553PJP9-F1
#
_cell.length_a   1.000
_cell.length_b   1.000
_cell.length_c   1.000
_cell.angle_alpha   90.00
_cell.angle_beta   90.00
_cell.angle_gamma   90.00
#
_symmetry.space_group_name_H-M   'P 1'
#
loop_
_entity.id
_entity.type
_entity.pdbx_description
1 polymer ?
#
loop_
_entity_poly.entity_id
_entity_poly.type
_entity_poly.pdbx_seq_one_letter_code
_entity_poly.pdbx_strand_id
1 'polypeptide(L)'
;GLILEATVTISPNGFISYISDAYGGLTTDAQITTESGILHFLESGHEVMCDKGFPSIESDLLDLNTSLVMPPFKPRNMLQFSDEENKVGYKIASIHIHVERAIARMKQFEILKFLERSLLDYIDQMTLQSSHN
;
A
#
# COMPACT_ATOMS: atom_id res chain seq x y z
N GLY A 1 13.04 21.11 -5.36
CA GLY A 1 11.70 20.67 -5.77
C GLY A 1 11.12 19.88 -4.62
N LEU A 2 9.85 20.09 -4.28
CA LEU A 2 9.16 19.30 -3.26
C LEU A 2 8.92 17.89 -3.84
N ILE A 3 9.42 16.86 -3.18
CA ILE A 3 9.08 15.47 -3.48
C ILE A 3 7.88 15.13 -2.59
N LEU A 4 6.82 14.60 -3.19
CA LEU A 4 5.63 14.15 -2.48
C LEU A 4 5.45 12.65 -2.68
N GLU A 5 5.03 11.96 -1.63
CA GLU A 5 4.78 10.53 -1.58
C GLU A 5 3.33 10.27 -1.16
N ALA A 6 2.70 9.24 -1.70
CA ALA A 6 1.33 8.85 -1.36
C ALA A 6 1.19 7.33 -1.44
N THR A 7 0.38 6.76 -0.55
CA THR A 7 0.02 5.34 -0.53
C THR A 7 -1.18 5.09 -1.42
N VAL A 8 -1.12 4.03 -2.21
CA VAL A 8 -2.21 3.60 -3.09
C VAL A 8 -2.51 2.14 -2.81
N THR A 9 -3.78 1.82 -2.58
CA THR A 9 -4.23 0.43 -2.46
C THR A 9 -4.90 -0.01 -3.75
N ILE A 10 -4.50 -1.17 -4.24
CA ILE A 10 -4.99 -1.76 -5.49
C ILE A 10 -5.58 -3.13 -5.17
N SER A 11 -6.84 -3.33 -5.52
CA SER A 11 -7.48 -4.63 -5.37
C SER A 11 -6.94 -5.65 -6.39
N PRO A 12 -7.10 -6.97 -6.17
CA PRO A 12 -6.54 -8.00 -7.05
C PRO A 12 -7.01 -7.94 -8.51
N ASN A 13 -8.15 -7.31 -8.78
CA ASN A 13 -8.69 -7.07 -10.12
C ASN A 13 -8.15 -5.77 -10.78
N GLY A 14 -7.23 -5.05 -10.12
CA GLY A 14 -6.54 -3.87 -10.66
C GLY A 14 -7.25 -2.54 -10.44
N PHE A 15 -8.34 -2.49 -9.65
CA PHE A 15 -8.99 -1.23 -9.27
C PHE A 15 -8.21 -0.54 -8.15
N ILE A 16 -8.10 0.78 -8.23
CA ILE A 16 -7.59 1.60 -7.13
C ILE A 16 -8.72 1.73 -6.11
N SER A 17 -8.54 1.17 -4.92
CA SER A 17 -9.53 1.17 -3.85
C SER A 17 -9.32 2.29 -2.84
N TYR A 18 -8.10 2.86 -2.79
CA TYR A 18 -7.75 3.92 -1.85
C TYR A 18 -6.51 4.68 -2.35
N ILE A 19 -6.46 5.99 -2.08
CA ILE A 19 -5.30 6.86 -2.26
C ILE A 19 -5.20 7.74 -0.99
N SER A 20 -4.04 7.80 -0.37
CA SER A 20 -3.80 8.66 0.79
C SER A 20 -3.61 10.12 0.41
N ASP A 21 -3.62 10.99 1.41
CA ASP A 21 -3.04 12.32 1.28
C ASP A 21 -1.56 12.26 0.89
N ALA A 22 -1.05 13.38 0.37
CA ALA A 22 0.34 13.49 -0.05
C ALA A 22 1.25 13.91 1.13
N TYR A 23 2.32 13.16 1.33
CA TYR A 23 3.33 13.37 2.36
C TYR A 23 4.59 13.98 1.76
N GLY A 24 5.31 14.80 2.51
CA GLY A 24 6.63 15.25 2.09
C GLY A 24 7.62 14.09 2.01
N GLY A 25 8.48 14.04 0.99
CA GLY A 25 9.42 12.94 0.73
C GLY A 25 10.57 12.75 1.73
N LEU A 26 10.44 13.31 2.94
CA LEU A 26 11.25 12.97 4.11
C LEU A 26 10.49 12.03 5.07
N THR A 27 9.22 11.77 4.80
CA THR A 27 8.37 10.87 5.58
C THR A 27 8.70 9.44 5.18
N THR A 28 8.84 8.54 6.14
CA THR A 28 9.12 7.14 5.80
C THR A 28 7.85 6.41 5.37
N ASP A 29 7.99 5.43 4.48
CA ASP A 29 6.91 4.52 4.05
C ASP A 29 6.08 3.95 5.23
N ALA A 30 6.77 3.60 6.33
CA ALA A 30 6.15 3.11 7.56
C ALA A 30 5.25 4.19 8.21
N GLN A 31 5.77 5.42 8.36
CA GLN A 31 4.98 6.54 8.90
C GLN A 31 3.78 6.86 8.03
N ILE A 32 3.96 6.92 6.70
CA ILE A 32 2.86 7.13 5.76
C ILE A 32 1.79 6.05 5.92
N THR A 33 2.18 4.79 6.08
CA THR A 33 1.23 3.69 6.23
C THR A 33 0.41 3.83 7.52
N THR A 34 1.03 4.15 8.64
CA THR A 34 0.31 4.38 9.91
C THR A 34 -0.56 5.64 9.87
N GLU A 35 -0.06 6.74 9.31
CA GLU A 35 -0.72 8.05 9.32
C GLU A 35 -1.78 8.22 8.22
N SER A 36 -1.70 7.46 7.13
CA SER A 36 -2.67 7.55 6.02
C SER A 36 -4.07 7.08 6.42
N GLY A 37 -4.20 6.34 7.52
CA GLY A 37 -5.49 5.77 7.93
C GLY A 37 -5.92 4.59 7.07
N ILE A 38 -5.03 4.06 6.20
CA ILE A 38 -5.33 2.85 5.41
C ILE A 38 -5.73 1.66 6.29
N LEU A 39 -5.15 1.57 7.49
CA LEU A 39 -5.45 0.50 8.46
C LEU A 39 -6.92 0.50 8.91
N HIS A 40 -7.60 1.65 8.90
CA HIS A 40 -9.02 1.74 9.28
C HIS A 40 -9.96 1.10 8.25
N PHE A 41 -9.50 0.88 7.02
CA PHE A 41 -10.28 0.22 5.98
C PHE A 41 -10.08 -1.31 5.97
N LEU A 42 -9.24 -1.83 6.86
CA LEU A 42 -9.00 -3.25 7.00
C LEU A 42 -10.01 -3.86 7.98
N GLU A 43 -10.61 -4.97 7.56
CA GLU A 43 -11.53 -5.75 8.37
C GLU A 43 -10.91 -7.10 8.71
N SER A 44 -11.36 -7.70 9.82
CA SER A 44 -10.91 -9.02 10.23
C SER A 44 -11.05 -10.03 9.09
N GLY A 45 -9.96 -10.76 8.81
CA GLY A 45 -9.89 -11.74 7.72
C GLY A 45 -9.43 -11.18 6.37
N HIS A 46 -9.15 -9.88 6.26
CA HIS A 46 -8.46 -9.32 5.10
C HIS A 46 -6.99 -9.78 5.02
N GLU A 47 -6.49 -9.87 3.79
CA GLU A 47 -5.09 -10.13 3.48
C GLU A 47 -4.47 -8.87 2.85
N VAL A 48 -3.36 -8.40 3.40
CA VAL A 48 -2.62 -7.24 2.91
C VAL A 48 -1.31 -7.71 2.32
N MET A 49 -1.07 -7.39 1.04
CA MET A 49 0.22 -7.66 0.40
C MET A 49 1.14 -6.46 0.55
N CYS A 50 2.31 -6.65 1.17
CA CYS A 50 3.33 -5.59 1.26
C CYS A 50 4.70 -6.07 0.80
N ASP A 51 5.49 -5.10 0.35
CA ASP A 51 6.91 -5.30 0.11
C ASP A 51 7.68 -5.40 1.43
N LYS A 52 8.88 -5.97 1.37
CA LYS A 52 9.73 -6.23 2.53
C LYS A 52 10.19 -4.98 3.30
N GLY A 53 9.96 -3.80 2.75
CA GLY A 53 10.25 -2.52 3.41
C GLY A 53 9.28 -2.20 4.56
N PHE A 54 8.21 -2.99 4.73
CA PHE A 54 7.12 -2.71 5.68
C PHE A 54 7.00 -3.74 6.83
N PRO A 55 8.07 -4.13 7.54
CA PRO A 55 7.93 -5.04 8.68
C PRO A 55 7.20 -4.39 9.87
N SER A 56 7.17 -3.05 9.94
CA SER A 56 6.61 -2.31 11.07
C SER A 56 5.09 -2.40 11.20
N ILE A 57 4.38 -2.78 10.14
CA ILE A 57 2.91 -2.85 10.15
C ILE A 57 2.40 -4.22 10.60
N GLU A 58 3.26 -5.22 10.76
CA GLU A 58 2.84 -6.59 11.11
C GLU A 58 2.10 -6.64 12.45
N SER A 59 2.54 -5.85 13.43
CA SER A 59 1.83 -5.72 14.72
C SER A 59 0.44 -5.11 14.54
N ASP A 60 0.33 -4.06 13.74
CA ASP A 60 -0.93 -3.37 13.51
C ASP A 60 -1.94 -4.28 12.79
N LEU A 61 -1.46 -5.09 11.84
CA LEU A 61 -2.27 -6.08 11.13
C LEU A 61 -2.73 -7.23 12.05
N LEU A 62 -1.85 -7.66 12.97
CA LEU A 62 -2.18 -8.71 13.95
C LEU A 62 -3.31 -8.26 14.88
N ASP A 63 -3.25 -7.03 15.38
CA ASP A 63 -4.27 -6.46 16.26
C ASP A 63 -5.64 -6.34 15.56
N LEU A 64 -5.65 -6.18 14.22
CA LEU A 64 -6.84 -6.16 13.39
C LEU A 64 -7.33 -7.54 12.94
N ASN A 65 -6.65 -8.62 13.33
CA ASN A 65 -6.89 -9.98 12.86
C ASN A 65 -6.87 -10.08 11.32
N THR A 66 -5.85 -9.46 10.72
CA THR A 66 -5.56 -9.43 9.28
C THR A 66 -4.23 -10.11 8.99
N SER A 67 -4.08 -10.68 7.80
CA SER A 67 -2.84 -11.40 7.42
C SER A 67 -1.94 -10.55 6.54
N LEU A 68 -0.64 -10.60 6.83
CA LEU A 68 0.39 -10.03 5.97
C LEU A 68 0.85 -11.08 4.96
N VAL A 69 0.75 -10.75 3.67
CA VAL A 69 1.26 -11.56 2.57
C VAL A 69 2.46 -10.86 1.96
N MET A 70 3.60 -11.54 1.88
CA MET A 70 4.78 -11.02 1.20
C MET A 70 5.07 -11.81 -0.08
N PRO A 71 5.56 -11.15 -1.14
CA PRO A 71 6.08 -11.85 -2.30
C PRO A 71 7.11 -12.90 -1.90
N PRO A 72 7.10 -14.10 -2.52
CA PRO A 72 7.96 -15.19 -2.13
C PRO A 72 9.42 -14.76 -2.19
N PHE A 73 10.11 -14.91 -1.07
CA PHE A 73 11.54 -14.68 -1.00
C PHE A 73 12.25 -15.96 -0.65
N LYS A 74 13.21 -16.37 -1.50
CA LYS A 74 14.06 -17.51 -1.21
C LYS A 74 15.03 -17.14 -0.07
N PRO A 75 14.90 -17.71 1.14
CA PRO A 75 15.89 -17.52 2.18
C PRO A 75 17.23 -18.06 1.69
N ARG A 76 18.33 -17.39 2.06
CA ARG A 76 19.70 -17.76 1.63
C ARG A 76 20.07 -19.22 1.93
N ASN A 77 19.38 -19.82 2.90
CA ASN A 77 19.68 -21.14 3.45
C ASN A 77 18.73 -22.24 2.93
N MET A 78 17.75 -21.89 2.07
CA MET A 78 16.76 -22.83 1.55
C MET A 78 17.10 -23.21 0.10
N LEU A 79 17.33 -24.50 -0.14
CA LEU A 79 17.75 -25.00 -1.46
C LEU A 79 16.62 -24.86 -2.50
N GLN A 80 15.40 -25.28 -2.17
CA GLN A 80 14.19 -25.20 -3.01
C GLN A 80 12.93 -25.16 -2.14
N PHE A 81 11.88 -24.48 -2.62
CA PHE A 81 10.52 -24.57 -2.05
C PHE A 81 9.85 -25.86 -2.51
N SER A 82 8.88 -26.35 -1.74
CA SER A 82 7.98 -27.43 -2.19
C SER A 82 7.09 -26.98 -3.37
N ASP A 83 6.51 -27.92 -4.10
CA ASP A 83 5.61 -27.62 -5.22
C ASP A 83 4.39 -26.78 -4.79
N GLU A 84 3.86 -27.01 -3.59
CA GLU A 84 2.73 -26.24 -3.06
C GLU A 84 3.14 -24.81 -2.67
N GLU A 85 4.29 -24.64 -2.01
CA GLU A 85 4.84 -23.31 -1.72
C GLU A 85 5.17 -22.54 -2.99
N ASN A 86 5.70 -23.22 -4.02
CA ASN A 86 5.95 -22.60 -5.34
C ASN A 86 4.65 -22.12 -5.98
N LYS A 87 3.57 -22.92 -5.98
CA LYS A 87 2.27 -22.52 -6.53
C LYS A 87 1.72 -21.27 -5.83
N VAL A 88 1.77 -21.23 -4.50
CA VAL A 88 1.35 -20.06 -3.72
C VAL A 88 2.22 -18.86 -4.05
N GLY A 89 3.54 -19.04 -4.08
CA GLY A 89 4.50 -18.01 -4.45
C GLY A 89 4.26 -17.42 -5.85
N TYR A 90 4.00 -18.27 -6.85
CA TYR A 90 3.66 -17.83 -8.21
C TYR A 90 2.37 -17.01 -8.24
N LYS A 91 1.35 -17.39 -7.46
CA LYS A 91 0.11 -16.63 -7.35
C LYS A 91 0.36 -15.24 -6.77
N ILE A 92 1.11 -15.14 -5.68
CA ILE A 92 1.45 -13.85 -5.04
C ILE A 92 2.29 -12.99 -6.00
N ALA A 93 3.31 -13.58 -6.64
CA ALA A 93 4.14 -12.87 -7.62
C ALA A 93 3.32 -12.35 -8.81
N SER A 94 2.34 -13.12 -9.29
CA SER A 94 1.43 -12.67 -10.36
C SER A 94 0.57 -11.47 -9.94
N ILE A 95 0.08 -11.45 -8.69
CA ILE A 95 -0.69 -10.32 -8.16
C ILE A 95 0.22 -9.10 -8.03
N HIS A 96 1.45 -9.27 -7.55
CA HIS A 96 2.42 -8.19 -7.46
C HIS A 96 2.68 -7.52 -8.82
N ILE A 97 2.83 -8.29 -9.89
CA ILE A 97 2.98 -7.76 -11.25
C ILE A 97 1.78 -6.87 -11.65
N HIS A 98 0.56 -7.20 -11.22
CA HIS A 98 -0.61 -6.35 -11.48
C HIS A 98 -0.54 -5.02 -10.74
N VAL A 99 -0.11 -5.03 -9.48
CA VAL A 99 0.09 -3.83 -8.66
C VAL A 99 1.16 -2.92 -9.29
N GLU A 100 2.34 -3.46 -9.62
CA GLU A 100 3.43 -2.70 -10.26
C GLU A 100 2.97 -2.05 -11.58
N ARG A 101 2.22 -2.79 -12.40
CA ARG A 101 1.67 -2.27 -13.67
C ARG A 101 0.66 -1.16 -13.45
N ALA A 102 -0.19 -1.25 -12.42
CA ALA A 102 -1.13 -0.19 -12.09
C ALA A 102 -0.40 1.08 -11.63
N ILE A 103 0.58 0.96 -10.73
CA ILE A 103 1.43 2.07 -10.30
C ILE A 103 2.17 2.70 -11.49
N ALA A 104 2.73 1.88 -12.38
CA ALA A 104 3.43 2.36 -13.58
C ALA A 104 2.49 3.16 -14.50
N ARG A 105 1.24 2.70 -14.69
CA ARG A 105 0.23 3.45 -15.43
C ARG A 105 -0.13 4.76 -14.75
N MET A 106 -0.30 4.77 -13.43
CA MET A 106 -0.58 6.01 -12.68
C MET A 106 0.52 7.06 -12.89
N LYS A 107 1.79 6.61 -12.86
CA LYS A 107 2.95 7.47 -13.15
C LYS A 107 2.95 7.96 -14.60
N GLN A 108 2.68 7.07 -15.56
CA GLN A 108 2.66 7.38 -17.00
C GLN A 108 1.57 8.40 -17.36
N PHE A 109 0.37 8.27 -16.78
CA PHE A 109 -0.74 9.18 -17.01
C PHE A 109 -0.69 10.42 -16.10
N GLU A 110 0.35 10.55 -15.27
CA GLU A 110 0.51 11.67 -14.35
C GLU A 110 -0.73 11.86 -13.46
N ILE A 111 -1.40 10.77 -13.07
CA ILE A 111 -2.65 10.80 -12.29
C ILE A 111 -2.45 11.58 -10.99
N LEU A 112 -1.28 11.43 -10.37
CA LEU A 112 -0.92 12.14 -9.15
C LEU A 112 -0.51 13.59 -9.38
N LYS A 113 -0.31 14.06 -10.63
CA LYS A 113 -0.10 15.48 -10.93
C LYS A 113 -1.41 16.26 -11.05
N PHE A 114 -2.54 15.58 -11.27
CA PHE A 114 -3.87 16.21 -11.16
C PHE A 114 -4.25 16.58 -9.73
N LEU A 115 -3.53 16.06 -8.72
CA LEU A 115 -3.44 16.66 -7.38
C LEU A 115 -2.58 17.93 -7.47
N GLU A 116 -3.00 18.87 -8.33
CA GLU A 116 -2.23 20.05 -8.65
C GLU A 116 -2.40 21.09 -7.53
N ARG A 117 -1.25 21.55 -7.04
CA ARG A 117 -0.89 22.67 -6.13
C ARG A 117 -1.96 23.62 -5.56
N SER A 118 -3.06 23.88 -6.26
CA SER A 118 -4.15 24.76 -5.78
C SER A 118 -4.97 24.16 -4.63
N LEU A 119 -4.87 22.84 -4.40
CA LEU A 119 -5.56 22.16 -3.30
C LEU A 119 -4.69 21.97 -2.05
N LEU A 120 -3.37 22.18 -2.12
CA LEU A 120 -2.47 22.04 -0.95
C LEU A 120 -2.89 22.95 0.21
N ASP A 121 -3.34 24.17 -0.09
CA ASP A 121 -3.83 25.14 0.91
C ASP A 121 -5.22 24.76 1.50
N TYR A 122 -5.91 23.77 0.91
CA TYR A 122 -7.26 23.33 1.29
C TYR A 122 -7.33 21.89 1.80
N ILE A 123 -6.23 21.12 1.76
CA ILE A 123 -6.19 19.72 2.27
C ILE A 123 -6.60 19.67 3.74
N ASP A 124 -6.10 20.59 4.57
CA ASP A 124 -6.47 20.68 5.99
C ASP A 124 -7.94 21.07 6.23
N GLN A 125 -8.59 21.70 5.25
CA GLN A 125 -10.00 22.11 5.37
C GLN A 125 -10.98 21.01 4.94
N MET A 126 -10.54 20.03 4.15
CA MET A 126 -11.37 18.88 3.75
C MET A 126 -11.37 17.76 4.79
N THR A 127 -10.35 17.65 5.65
CA THR A 127 -10.24 16.61 6.69
C THR A 127 -10.96 16.96 8.01
N LEU A 128 -11.49 18.19 8.15
CA LEU A 128 -12.16 18.65 9.37
C LEU A 128 -13.70 18.48 9.40
N GLN A 129 -14.34 17.79 8.45
CA GLN A 129 -15.81 17.62 8.46
C GLN A 129 -16.36 16.22 8.75
N SER A 130 -15.55 15.20 9.03
CA SER A 130 -16.06 13.86 9.42
C SER A 130 -15.75 13.45 10.85
N SER A 131 -15.51 14.43 11.73
CA SER A 131 -15.41 14.25 13.18
C SER A 131 -16.51 15.02 13.90
N HIS A 132 -17.78 14.80 13.55
CA HIS A 132 -18.96 14.97 14.42
C HIS A 132 -20.25 14.58 13.68
N ASN A 133 -20.65 13.32 13.83
CA ASN A 133 -21.95 12.88 14.36
C ASN A 133 -22.03 11.37 14.44
#